data_AF-A0AAP2CEK4-F1
#
_entry.id   AF-A0AAP2CEK4-F1
#
_cell.length_a   1.000
_cell.length_b   1.000
_cell.length_c   1.000
_cell.angle_alpha   90.00
_cell.angle_beta   90.00
_cell.angle_gamma   90.00
#
_symmetry.space_group_name_H-M   'P 1'
#
loop_
_entity.id
_entity.type
_entity.pdbx_description
1 polymer ?
#
loop_
_entity_poly.entity_id
_entity_poly.type
_entity_poly.pdbx_seq_one_letter_code
_entity_poly.pdbx_strand_id
1 'polypeptide(L)'
;MNGVPPPWLAREVGAALARAAPCIACGACDREAPPGLSPQRMHRLVLDGRLPEAEALGLAQWRPMPACDAVCPSRIPLSGVLEDARREQARRQEARARFEARRIRLARIAAEEAERRRAAQARAGGDAVAAAIARARARRDA
;
A
#
# COMPACT_ATOMS: atom_id res chain seq x y z
N MET A 1 5.61 24.65 3.78
CA MET A 1 6.10 23.36 3.25
C MET A 1 7.39 23.07 3.96
N ASN A 2 7.39 22.12 4.89
CA ASN A 2 8.58 21.81 5.68
C ASN A 2 9.62 21.25 4.71
N GLY A 3 10.72 21.97 4.49
CA GLY A 3 11.80 21.63 3.55
C GLY A 3 12.63 20.41 3.93
N VAL A 4 12.02 19.46 4.65
CA VAL A 4 12.63 18.20 5.04
C VAL A 4 12.27 17.16 3.97
N PRO A 5 13.25 16.63 3.23
CA PRO A 5 12.99 15.59 2.24
C PRO A 5 12.39 14.35 2.91
N PRO A 6 11.41 13.68 2.27
CA PRO A 6 10.89 12.41 2.77
C PRO A 6 12.00 11.38 3.05
N PRO A 7 11.92 10.59 4.13
CA PRO A 7 12.99 9.70 4.58
C PRO A 7 13.26 8.51 3.64
N TRP A 8 12.33 8.23 2.71
CA TRP A 8 12.46 7.17 1.71
C TRP A 8 13.15 7.64 0.42
N LEU A 9 13.42 8.95 0.28
CA LEU A 9 14.20 9.47 -0.85
C LEU A 9 15.64 8.95 -0.78
N ALA A 10 16.22 8.69 -1.94
CA ALA A 10 17.64 8.37 -2.03
C ALA A 10 18.44 9.53 -1.42
N ARG A 11 19.48 9.19 -0.66
CA ARG A 11 20.27 10.16 0.13
C ARG A 11 20.80 11.32 -0.73
N GLU A 12 21.23 11.03 -1.95
CA GLU A 12 21.71 12.03 -2.91
C GLU A 12 20.60 12.95 -3.42
N VAL A 13 19.42 12.40 -3.71
CA VAL A 13 18.24 13.17 -4.15
C VAL A 13 17.74 14.07 -3.03
N GLY A 14 17.64 13.54 -1.81
CA GLY A 14 17.28 14.31 -0.63
C GLY A 14 18.27 15.45 -0.34
N ALA A 15 19.57 15.19 -0.47
CA ALA A 15 20.61 16.21 -0.30
C ALA A 15 20.58 17.28 -1.40
N ALA A 16 20.33 16.89 -2.66
CA ALA A 16 20.16 17.84 -3.77
C ALA A 16 18.91 18.70 -3.56
N LEU A 17 17.79 18.12 -3.14
CA LEU A 17 16.55 18.83 -2.86
C LEU A 17 16.72 19.83 -1.70
N ALA A 18 17.44 19.44 -0.63
CA ALA A 18 17.70 20.33 0.51
C ALA A 18 18.56 21.55 0.16
N ARG A 19 19.39 21.47 -0.90
CA ARG A 19 20.21 22.60 -1.39
C ARG A 19 19.52 23.43 -2.47
N ALA A 20 18.42 22.93 -3.05
CA ALA A 20 17.72 23.59 -4.12
C ALA A 20 16.88 24.77 -3.61
N ALA A 21 16.55 25.71 -4.49
CA ALA A 21 15.58 26.74 -4.17
C ALA A 21 14.17 26.11 -4.07
N PRO A 22 13.26 26.68 -3.27
CA PRO A 22 11.88 26.24 -3.26
C PRO A 22 11.25 26.26 -4.66
N CYS A 23 10.41 25.28 -4.96
CA CYS A 23 9.67 25.26 -6.21
C CYS A 23 8.75 26.49 -6.30
N ILE A 24 8.88 27.28 -7.36
CA ILE A 24 8.08 28.49 -7.62
C ILE A 24 6.85 28.22 -8.51
N ALA A 25 6.53 26.96 -8.77
CA ALA A 25 5.36 26.54 -9.55
C ALA A 25 5.26 27.12 -10.98
N CYS A 26 6.41 27.35 -11.63
CA CYS A 26 6.49 28.01 -12.95
C CYS A 26 5.92 27.23 -14.15
N GLY A 27 5.70 25.92 -14.01
CA GLY A 27 5.15 25.05 -15.07
C GLY A 27 6.13 24.68 -16.18
N ALA A 28 7.43 25.01 -16.08
CA ALA A 28 8.41 24.69 -17.12
C ALA A 28 8.54 23.18 -17.38
N CYS A 29 8.59 22.37 -16.31
CA CYS A 29 8.69 20.91 -16.41
C CYS A 29 7.46 20.27 -17.06
N ASP A 30 6.28 20.88 -16.93
CA ASP A 30 5.05 20.34 -17.50
C ASP A 30 5.00 20.50 -19.03
N ARG A 31 5.78 21.43 -19.60
CA ARG A 31 5.89 21.62 -21.06
C ARG A 31 6.77 20.56 -21.72
N GLU A 32 7.75 20.05 -20.99
CA GLU A 32 8.66 18.98 -21.44
C GLU A 32 8.06 17.58 -21.23
N ALA A 33 7.00 17.49 -20.43
CA ALA A 33 6.37 16.23 -20.10
C ALA A 33 5.39 15.76 -21.20
N PRO A 34 5.22 14.43 -21.37
CA PRO A 34 4.18 13.88 -22.24
C PRO A 34 2.79 14.41 -21.86
N PRO A 35 1.88 14.58 -22.84
CA PRO A 35 0.51 15.00 -22.57
C PRO A 35 -0.16 14.12 -21.51
N GLY A 36 -0.87 14.77 -20.58
CA GLY A 36 -1.58 14.08 -19.50
C GLY A 36 -0.76 13.82 -18.23
N LEU A 37 0.52 14.15 -18.21
CA LEU A 37 1.35 14.13 -16.99
C LEU A 37 1.70 15.55 -16.54
N SER A 38 1.56 15.81 -15.24
CA SER A 38 2.03 17.05 -14.61
C SER A 38 3.10 16.73 -13.56
N PRO A 39 4.38 16.70 -13.95
CA PRO A 39 5.51 16.53 -13.03
C PRO A 39 5.45 17.50 -11.86
N GLN A 40 5.06 18.76 -12.09
CA GLN A 40 4.96 19.76 -11.04
C GLN A 40 3.95 19.36 -9.96
N ARG A 41 2.74 18.94 -10.38
CA ARG A 41 1.68 18.55 -9.44
C ARG A 41 2.04 17.27 -8.70
N MET A 42 2.62 16.29 -9.40
CA MET A 42 3.13 15.06 -8.78
C MET A 42 4.19 15.36 -7.73
N HIS A 43 5.19 16.19 -8.05
CA HIS A 43 6.27 16.54 -7.12
C HIS A 43 5.75 17.18 -5.83
N ARG A 44 4.78 18.11 -5.95
CA ARG A 44 4.14 18.70 -4.77
C ARG A 44 3.47 17.64 -3.89
N LEU A 45 2.65 16.77 -4.50
CA LEU A 45 1.97 15.69 -3.76
C LEU A 45 2.96 14.73 -3.12
N VAL A 46 4.07 14.42 -3.80
CA VAL A 46 5.15 13.58 -3.29
C VAL A 46 5.77 14.20 -2.02
N LEU A 47 6.13 15.48 -2.06
CA LEU A 47 6.71 16.17 -0.91
C LEU A 47 5.72 16.34 0.24
N ASP A 48 4.42 16.44 -0.06
CA ASP A 48 3.34 16.43 0.94
C ASP A 48 3.04 15.02 1.50
N GLY A 49 3.76 13.98 1.06
CA GLY A 49 3.55 12.58 1.48
C GLY A 49 2.31 11.91 0.87
N ARG A 50 1.66 12.57 -0.09
CA ARG A 50 0.40 12.16 -0.75
C ARG A 50 0.67 11.29 -1.98
N LEU A 51 1.49 10.23 -1.82
CA LEU A 51 1.83 9.29 -2.90
C LEU A 51 0.62 8.65 -3.61
N PRO A 52 -0.48 8.26 -2.92
CA PRO A 52 -1.66 7.72 -3.61
C PRO A 52 -2.29 8.70 -4.61
N GLU A 53 -2.22 10.00 -4.33
CA GLU A 53 -2.76 11.01 -5.24
C GLU A 53 -1.81 11.30 -6.39
N ALA A 54 -0.49 11.24 -6.14
CA ALA A 54 0.50 11.28 -7.22
C ALA A 54 0.32 10.09 -8.17
N GLU A 55 0.02 8.90 -7.64
CA GLU A 55 -0.32 7.71 -8.43
C GLU A 55 -1.53 7.95 -9.34
N ALA A 56 -2.60 8.58 -8.82
CA ALA A 56 -3.77 8.92 -9.60
C ALA A 56 -3.49 9.94 -10.73
N LEU A 57 -2.41 10.72 -10.63
CA LEU A 57 -1.91 11.60 -11.69
C LEU A 57 -0.93 10.95 -12.64
N GLY A 58 -0.62 9.68 -12.42
CA GLY A 58 0.21 8.92 -13.31
C GLY A 58 1.66 8.75 -12.90
N LEU A 59 1.94 8.74 -11.60
CA LEU A 59 3.28 8.44 -11.09
C LEU A 59 3.81 7.08 -11.59
N ALA A 60 2.95 6.08 -11.78
CA ALA A 60 3.33 4.76 -12.28
C ALA A 60 3.92 4.79 -13.70
N GLN A 61 3.37 5.64 -14.59
CA GLN A 61 3.85 5.82 -15.96
C GLN A 61 4.97 6.85 -16.09
N TRP A 62 5.40 7.46 -14.98
CA TRP A 62 6.57 8.34 -14.98
C TRP A 62 7.78 7.59 -15.54
N ARG A 63 8.45 8.21 -16.52
CA ARG A 63 9.75 7.81 -17.00
C ARG A 63 10.75 8.92 -16.69
N PRO A 64 11.95 8.59 -16.18
CA PRO A 64 12.98 9.60 -15.92
C PRO A 64 13.24 10.47 -17.15
N MET A 65 13.10 11.78 -17.00
CA MET A 65 13.31 12.77 -18.06
C MET A 65 14.27 13.84 -17.56
N PRO A 66 15.56 13.79 -17.94
CA PRO A 66 16.56 14.77 -17.53
C PRO A 66 16.20 16.22 -17.91
N ALA A 67 15.40 16.40 -18.97
CA ALA A 67 14.92 17.71 -19.43
C ALA A 67 14.15 18.47 -18.33
N CYS A 68 13.34 17.77 -17.53
CA CYS A 68 12.56 18.37 -16.46
C CYS A 68 13.44 19.02 -15.37
N ASP A 69 14.60 18.43 -15.09
CA ASP A 69 15.57 18.98 -14.12
C ASP A 69 16.30 20.18 -14.73
N ALA A 70 16.66 20.08 -16.01
CA ALA A 70 17.40 21.12 -16.74
C ALA A 70 16.61 22.42 -16.91
N VAL A 71 15.29 22.34 -17.17
CA VAL A 71 14.44 23.54 -17.38
C VAL A 71 13.98 24.18 -16.08
N CYS A 72 14.25 23.59 -14.92
CA CYS A 72 13.73 24.09 -13.65
C CYS A 72 14.52 25.31 -13.14
N PRO A 73 13.89 26.50 -13.01
CA PRO A 73 14.59 27.68 -12.48
C PRO A 73 14.99 27.51 -10.99
N SER A 74 14.27 26.67 -10.25
CA SER A 74 14.58 26.36 -8.85
C SER A 74 15.69 25.30 -8.69
N ARG A 75 16.16 24.68 -9.79
CA ARG A 75 17.19 23.62 -9.82
C ARG A 75 16.88 22.44 -8.88
N ILE A 76 15.60 22.07 -8.76
CA ILE A 76 15.19 20.89 -7.98
C ILE A 76 15.50 19.61 -8.76
N PRO A 77 15.84 18.49 -8.08
CA PRO A 77 16.04 17.19 -8.70
C PRO A 77 14.70 16.49 -8.99
N LEU A 78 13.83 17.09 -9.82
CA LEU A 78 12.45 16.68 -10.06
C LEU A 78 12.34 15.21 -10.49
N SER A 79 13.11 14.82 -11.50
CA SER A 79 13.10 13.48 -12.08
C SER A 79 13.52 12.43 -11.06
N GLY A 80 14.56 12.74 -10.26
CA GLY A 80 15.02 11.89 -9.16
C GLY A 80 13.96 11.70 -8.07
N VAL A 81 13.29 12.79 -7.65
CA VAL A 81 12.23 12.74 -6.64
C VAL A 81 11.04 11.90 -7.10
N LEU A 82 10.57 12.09 -8.34
CA LEU A 82 9.45 11.33 -8.89
C LEU A 82 9.79 9.85 -9.09
N GLU A 83 11.02 9.56 -9.50
CA GLU A 83 11.48 8.20 -9.66
C GLU A 83 11.62 7.46 -8.31
N ASP A 84 12.16 8.12 -7.28
CA ASP A 84 12.16 7.57 -5.92
C ASP A 84 10.74 7.37 -5.38
N ALA A 85 9.82 8.30 -5.66
CA ALA A 85 8.43 8.21 -5.25
C ALA A 85 7.72 7.03 -5.91
N ARG A 86 7.97 6.79 -7.19
CA ARG A 86 7.45 5.65 -7.93
C ARG A 86 7.94 4.33 -7.32
N ARG A 87 9.23 4.25 -6.98
CA ARG A 87 9.81 3.08 -6.28
C ARG A 87 9.20 2.88 -4.89
N GLU A 88 9.04 3.96 -4.13
CA GLU A 88 8.42 3.90 -2.81
C GLU A 88 6.97 3.42 -2.88
N GLN A 89 6.20 3.94 -3.83
CA GLN A 89 4.82 3.53 -4.03
C GLN A 89 4.72 2.05 -4.43
N ALA A 90 5.60 1.57 -5.31
CA ALA A 90 5.68 0.14 -5.65
C ALA A 90 6.00 -0.72 -4.42
N ARG A 91 6.98 -0.32 -3.58
CA ARG A 91 7.28 -1.01 -2.32
C ARG A 91 6.08 -1.07 -1.37
N ARG A 92 5.34 0.04 -1.26
CA ARG A 92 4.11 0.10 -0.43
C ARG A 92 3.03 -0.82 -0.96
N GLN A 93 2.82 -0.86 -2.28
CA GLN A 93 1.84 -1.75 -2.91
C GLN A 93 2.21 -3.22 -2.69
N GLU A 94 3.48 -3.58 -2.86
CA GLU A 94 3.95 -4.94 -2.61
C GLU A 94 3.78 -5.35 -1.14
N ALA A 95 4.13 -4.48 -0.19
CA ALA A 95 3.93 -4.74 1.23
C ALA A 95 2.45 -4.96 1.57
N ARG A 96 1.55 -4.15 0.98
CA ARG A 96 0.09 -4.32 1.12
C ARG A 96 -0.38 -5.65 0.53
N ALA A 97 0.09 -6.01 -0.67
CA ALA A 97 -0.28 -7.27 -1.30
C ALA A 97 0.15 -8.48 -0.45
N ARG A 98 1.38 -8.45 0.10
CA ARG A 98 1.88 -9.50 1.01
C ARG A 98 1.05 -9.60 2.29
N PHE A 99 0.71 -8.46 2.89
CA PHE A 99 -0.16 -8.42 4.07
C PHE A 99 -1.53 -9.01 3.79
N GLU A 100 -2.15 -8.63 2.67
CA GLU A 100 -3.48 -9.12 2.29
C GLU A 100 -3.47 -10.62 2.01
N ALA A 101 -2.49 -11.12 1.27
CA ALA A 101 -2.35 -12.56 1.01
C ALA A 101 -2.20 -13.35 2.33
N ARG A 102 -1.43 -12.82 3.29
CA ARG A 102 -1.32 -13.43 4.62
C ARG A 102 -2.65 -13.42 5.35
N ARG A 103 -3.40 -12.31 5.31
CA ARG A 103 -4.71 -12.17 5.96
C ARG A 103 -5.72 -13.18 5.42
N ILE A 104 -5.82 -13.29 4.10
CA ILE A 104 -6.70 -14.26 3.42
C ILE A 104 -6.36 -15.69 3.83
N ARG A 105 -5.06 -16.05 3.81
CA ARG A 105 -4.61 -17.39 4.21
C ARG A 105 -4.99 -17.73 5.64
N LEU A 106 -4.79 -16.80 6.59
CA LEU A 106 -5.12 -17.02 7.99
C LEU A 106 -6.64 -17.12 8.21
N ALA A 107 -7.42 -16.29 7.52
CA ALA A 107 -8.88 -16.35 7.57
C ALA A 107 -9.42 -17.71 7.09
N ARG A 108 -8.82 -18.27 6.02
CA ARG A 108 -9.17 -19.61 5.52
C ARG A 108 -8.88 -20.69 6.56
N ILE A 109 -7.68 -20.70 7.14
CA ILE A 109 -7.29 -21.67 8.17
C ILE A 109 -8.24 -21.59 9.38
N ALA A 110 -8.52 -20.37 9.86
CA ALA A 110 -9.42 -20.16 10.99
C ALA A 110 -10.86 -20.65 10.71
N ALA A 111 -11.35 -20.45 9.48
CA ALA A 111 -12.66 -20.93 9.06
C ALA A 111 -12.71 -22.48 9.02
N GLU A 112 -11.72 -23.12 8.42
CA GLU A 112 -11.62 -24.59 8.37
C GLU A 112 -11.52 -25.21 9.77
N GLU A 113 -10.78 -24.59 10.68
CA GLU A 113 -10.72 -25.04 12.07
C GLU A 113 -12.05 -24.83 12.81
N ALA A 114 -12.72 -23.70 12.60
CA ALA A 114 -14.01 -23.42 13.21
C ALA A 114 -15.08 -24.43 12.74
N GLU A 115 -15.06 -24.79 11.46
CA GLU A 115 -15.92 -25.83 10.90
C GLU A 115 -15.63 -27.20 11.54
N ARG A 116 -14.35 -27.59 11.62
CA ARG A 116 -13.93 -28.83 12.30
C ARG A 116 -14.38 -28.88 13.76
N ARG A 117 -14.22 -27.78 14.50
CA ARG A 117 -14.69 -27.66 15.89
C ARG A 117 -16.21 -27.78 16.00
N ARG A 118 -16.97 -27.12 15.12
CA ARG A 118 -18.45 -27.23 15.09
C ARG A 118 -18.90 -28.65 14.78
N ALA A 119 -18.29 -29.31 13.80
CA ALA A 119 -18.60 -30.70 13.45
C ALA A 119 -18.30 -31.66 14.61
N ALA A 120 -17.16 -31.49 15.29
CA ALA A 120 -16.82 -32.29 16.46
C ALA A 120 -17.80 -32.09 17.62
N GLN A 121 -18.17 -30.84 17.92
CA GLN A 121 -19.17 -30.50 18.95
C GLN A 121 -20.55 -31.08 18.62
N ALA A 122 -20.99 -31.01 17.37
CA ALA A 122 -22.27 -31.57 16.94
C ALA A 122 -22.32 -33.09 17.12
N ARG A 123 -21.24 -33.81 16.78
CA ARG A 123 -21.11 -35.26 17.01
C ARG A 123 -21.17 -35.60 18.50
N ALA A 124 -20.34 -34.95 19.31
CA ALA A 124 -20.30 -35.18 20.75
C ALA A 124 -21.65 -34.89 21.44
N GLY A 125 -22.35 -33.83 21.01
CA GLY A 125 -23.69 -33.51 21.49
C GLY A 125 -24.73 -34.57 21.09
N GLY A 126 -24.69 -35.05 19.85
CA GLY A 126 -25.55 -36.14 19.38
C GLY A 126 -25.34 -37.43 20.16
N ASP A 127 -24.08 -37.82 20.41
CA ASP A 127 -23.72 -39.01 21.18
C ASP A 127 -24.19 -38.90 22.64
N ALA A 128 -24.03 -37.72 23.26
CA ALA A 128 -24.49 -37.47 24.63
C ALA A 128 -26.02 -37.53 24.75
N VAL A 129 -26.76 -36.99 23.77
CA VAL A 129 -28.23 -37.04 23.72
C VAL A 129 -28.70 -38.48 23.50
N ALA A 130 -28.10 -39.21 22.56
CA ALA A 130 -28.44 -40.62 22.31
C ALA A 130 -28.22 -41.49 23.57
N ALA A 131 -27.09 -41.31 24.26
CA ALA A 131 -26.79 -42.02 25.50
C ALA A 131 -27.79 -41.67 26.63
N ALA A 132 -28.23 -40.42 26.72
CA ALA A 132 -29.24 -40.01 27.70
C ALA A 132 -30.62 -40.63 27.42
N ILE A 133 -31.03 -40.68 26.15
CA ILE A 133 -32.29 -41.32 25.73
C ILE A 133 -32.24 -42.82 26.03
N ALA A 134 -31.13 -43.50 25.75
CA ALA A 134 -30.95 -44.92 26.03
C ALA A 134 -31.09 -45.23 27.54
N ARG A 135 -30.44 -44.43 28.40
CA ARG A 135 -30.57 -44.56 29.87
C ARG A 135 -32.01 -44.33 30.34
N ALA A 136 -32.73 -43.38 29.75
CA ALA A 136 -34.11 -43.08 30.12
C ALA A 136 -35.09 -44.18 29.69
N ARG A 137 -34.85 -44.86 28.57
CA ARG A 137 -35.62 -46.04 28.15
C ARG A 137 -35.34 -47.23 29.05
N ALA A 138 -34.09 -47.54 29.34
CA ALA A 138 -33.70 -48.64 30.23
C ALA A 138 -34.28 -48.52 31.66
N ARG A 139 -34.52 -47.29 32.15
CA ARG A 139 -35.19 -47.05 33.44
C ARG A 139 -36.71 -47.22 33.41
N ARG A 140 -37.33 -47.17 32.24
CA ARG A 140 -38.79 -47.37 32.07
C ARG A 140 -39.16 -48.83 31.89
N ASP A 141 -38.25 -49.61 31.33
CA ASP A 141 -38.46 -51.03 31.03
C ASP A 141 -38.03 -51.96 32.19
N ALA A 142 -37.68 -51.39 33.35
CA ALA A 142 -37.25 -52.06 34.58
C ALA A 142 -38.21 -51.73 35.73
#